data_AF-A0A8X6FMP7-F1
#
_entry.id   AF-A0A8X6FMP7-F1
#
_cell.length_a   1.000
_cell.length_b   1.000
_cell.length_c   1.000
_cell.angle_alpha   90.00
_cell.angle_beta   90.00
_cell.angle_gamma   90.00
#
_symmetry.space_group_name_H-M   'P 1'
#
loop_
_entity.id
_entity.type
_entity.pdbx_description
1 polymer ?
#
loop_
_entity_poly.entity_id
_entity_poly.type
_entity_poly.pdbx_seq_one_letter_code
_entity_poly.pdbx_strand_id
1 'polypeptide(L)'
;MELIDVPTSNALVNENKENEWVPNLDLQDVKKRPNLAKELEPHFIQTDHSTVRSAKFKRELRNCLAPYREILVELEKKKLQSKTNVKMNQVRKTFCLLKEGELGDSYPTARMSVEKKIT
;
A
#
# COMPACT_ATOMS: atom_id res chain seq x y z
N MET A 1 30.74 -48.82 21.44
CA MET A 1 31.31 -47.91 20.43
C MET A 1 30.52 -48.13 19.15
N GLU A 2 29.57 -47.27 18.84
CA GLU A 2 29.16 -46.97 17.46
C GLU A 2 28.71 -45.49 17.45
N LEU A 3 29.60 -44.64 16.91
CA LEU A 3 29.32 -43.25 16.58
C LEU A 3 28.50 -43.28 15.29
N ILE A 4 27.22 -42.94 15.38
CA ILE A 4 26.44 -42.55 14.20
C ILE A 4 26.57 -41.04 14.06
N ASP A 5 27.59 -40.62 13.31
CA ASP A 5 27.69 -39.29 12.74
C ASP A 5 26.58 -39.13 11.71
N VAL A 6 25.50 -38.45 12.10
CA VAL A 6 24.51 -37.93 11.15
C VAL A 6 25.17 -36.77 10.41
N PRO A 7 25.29 -36.79 9.07
CA PRO A 7 25.69 -35.60 8.34
C PRO A 7 24.52 -34.62 8.38
N THR A 8 24.60 -33.64 9.28
CA THR A 8 23.79 -32.42 9.20
C THR A 8 24.12 -31.75 7.88
N SER A 9 23.26 -31.94 6.88
CA SER A 9 23.30 -31.18 5.63
C SER A 9 23.02 -29.72 5.94
N ASN A 10 24.09 -28.98 6.27
CA ASN A 10 24.11 -27.53 6.28
C ASN A 10 24.21 -27.04 4.83
N ALA A 11 23.19 -27.31 4.02
CA ALA A 11 23.02 -26.69 2.72
C ALA A 11 22.15 -25.43 2.87
N LEU A 12 22.70 -24.44 3.56
CA LEU A 12 22.26 -23.05 3.55
C LEU A 12 23.56 -22.29 3.82
N VAL A 13 24.24 -21.78 2.80
CA VAL A 13 23.95 -20.46 2.26
C VAL A 13 24.27 -20.46 0.77
N ASN A 14 23.24 -20.43 -0.08
CA ASN A 14 23.38 -19.85 -1.40
C ASN A 14 23.03 -18.36 -1.27
N GLU A 15 24.05 -17.56 -0.97
CA GLU A 15 24.03 -16.11 -1.21
C GLU A 15 23.78 -15.89 -2.70
N ASN A 16 22.83 -15.00 -3.02
CA ASN A 16 22.40 -14.63 -4.37
C ASN A 16 21.36 -15.56 -5.02
N LYS A 17 20.13 -15.48 -4.52
CA LYS A 17 18.95 -15.38 -5.39
C LYS A 17 18.32 -14.04 -5.08
N GLU A 18 18.77 -13.02 -5.81
CA GLU A 18 17.96 -12.43 -6.86
C GLU A 18 16.61 -12.00 -6.31
N ASN A 19 16.37 -10.69 -6.36
CA ASN A 19 15.08 -10.06 -6.13
C ASN A 19 14.03 -10.75 -7.01
N GLU A 20 13.46 -11.85 -6.54
CA GLU A 20 12.28 -12.45 -7.10
C GLU A 20 11.20 -11.41 -6.86
N TRP A 21 10.97 -10.58 -7.88
CA TRP A 21 9.87 -9.63 -7.92
C TRP A 21 8.62 -10.47 -7.73
N VAL A 22 8.12 -10.50 -6.48
CA VAL A 22 6.85 -11.14 -6.14
C VAL A 22 5.77 -10.44 -6.96
N PRO A 23 5.22 -11.09 -7.99
CA PRO A 23 4.34 -10.42 -8.92
C PRO A 23 3.04 -10.12 -8.17
N ASN A 24 2.71 -8.84 -8.07
CA ASN A 24 1.46 -8.33 -7.51
C ASN A 24 1.20 -8.72 -6.04
N LEU A 25 2.04 -8.23 -5.12
CA LEU A 25 1.61 -8.08 -3.73
C LEU A 25 0.44 -7.07 -3.69
N ASP A 26 -0.80 -7.54 -3.60
CA ASP A 26 -1.96 -6.65 -3.50
C ASP A 26 -1.91 -5.94 -2.15
N LEU A 27 -2.27 -4.65 -2.14
CA LEU A 27 -2.42 -3.87 -0.92
C LEU A 27 -3.39 -4.56 0.05
N GLN A 28 -4.38 -5.30 -0.47
CA GLN A 28 -5.28 -6.12 0.36
C GLN A 28 -4.53 -7.23 1.12
N ASP A 29 -3.54 -7.87 0.50
CA ASP A 29 -2.78 -8.93 1.15
C ASP A 29 -1.93 -8.41 2.30
N VAL A 30 -1.37 -7.20 2.13
CA VAL A 30 -0.65 -6.50 3.21
C VAL A 30 -1.60 -6.07 4.34
N LYS A 31 -2.87 -5.78 4.04
CA LYS A 31 -3.88 -5.42 5.05
C LYS A 31 -4.42 -6.62 5.83
N LYS A 32 -4.53 -7.79 5.21
CA LYS A 32 -5.10 -9.00 5.84
C LYS A 32 -4.36 -9.41 7.11
N ARG A 33 -3.03 -9.48 7.06
CA ARG A 33 -2.20 -9.95 8.19
C ARG A 33 -2.33 -9.09 9.46
N PRO A 34 -2.16 -7.75 9.42
CA PRO A 34 -2.32 -6.91 10.62
C PRO A 34 -3.77 -6.85 11.11
N ASN A 35 -4.77 -7.06 10.25
CA ASN A 35 -6.16 -7.15 10.67
C ASN A 35 -6.43 -8.45 11.43
N LEU A 36 -5.97 -9.58 10.91
CA LEU A 36 -6.07 -10.87 11.59
C LEU A 36 -5.40 -10.82 12.97
N ALA A 37 -4.21 -10.22 13.07
CA ALA A 37 -3.52 -10.06 14.34
C ALA A 37 -4.33 -9.25 15.37
N LYS A 38 -5.05 -8.20 14.94
CA LYS A 38 -5.94 -7.41 15.80
C LYS A 38 -7.19 -8.18 16.19
N GLU A 39 -7.74 -8.98 15.29
CA GLU A 39 -8.90 -9.84 15.58
C GLU A 39 -8.55 -10.93 16.59
N LEU A 40 -7.32 -11.45 16.56
CA LEU A 40 -6.85 -12.48 17.47
C LEU A 40 -6.38 -11.94 18.83
N GLU A 41 -5.94 -10.68 18.92
CA GLU A 41 -5.43 -10.05 20.16
C GLU A 41 -6.36 -10.26 21.38
N PRO A 42 -7.69 -10.03 21.31
CA PRO A 42 -8.58 -10.21 22.45
C PRO A 42 -8.63 -11.65 22.96
N HIS A 43 -8.55 -12.65 22.06
CA HIS A 43 -8.61 -14.06 22.44
C HIS A 43 -7.42 -14.45 23.32
N PHE A 44 -6.22 -13.97 22.98
CA PHE A 44 -5.03 -14.23 23.78
C PHE A 44 -5.07 -13.49 25.13
N ILE A 45 -5.58 -12.25 25.16
CA ILE A 45 -5.67 -11.46 26.39
C ILE A 45 -6.73 -12.02 27.34
N GLN A 46 -7.90 -12.43 26.83
CA GLN A 46 -9.00 -12.93 27.66
C GLN A 46 -8.71 -14.33 28.24
N THR A 47 -7.95 -15.14 27.51
CA THR A 47 -7.56 -16.49 27.96
C THR A 47 -6.42 -16.44 28.98
N ASP A 48 -5.62 -15.37 28.99
CA ASP A 48 -4.47 -15.25 29.87
C ASP A 48 -4.84 -14.59 31.21
N HIS A 49 -4.83 -15.38 32.29
CA HIS A 49 -5.09 -14.88 33.65
C HIS A 49 -3.97 -13.99 34.21
N SER A 50 -2.81 -13.92 33.56
CA SER A 50 -1.71 -13.05 33.97
C SER A 50 -1.79 -11.68 33.30
N THR A 51 -2.06 -10.65 34.10
CA THR A 51 -2.08 -9.25 33.63
C THR A 51 -0.72 -8.77 33.14
N VAL A 52 0.37 -9.20 33.80
CA VAL A 52 1.75 -8.84 33.42
C VAL A 52 2.12 -9.44 32.07
N ARG A 53 1.82 -10.73 31.86
CA ARG A 53 2.12 -11.42 30.60
C ARG A 53 1.26 -10.88 29.46
N SER A 54 -0.02 -10.65 29.70
CA SER A 54 -0.93 -10.00 28.75
C SER A 54 -0.48 -8.60 28.34
N ALA A 55 -0.03 -7.79 29.30
CA ALA A 55 0.49 -6.45 29.02
C ALA A 55 1.77 -6.50 28.18
N LYS A 56 2.67 -7.44 28.47
CA LYS A 56 3.87 -7.68 27.67
C LYS A 56 3.49 -8.11 26.25
N PHE A 57 2.62 -9.10 26.09
CA PHE A 57 2.14 -9.56 24.79
C PHE A 57 1.56 -8.41 23.96
N LYS A 58 0.69 -7.60 24.56
CA LYS A 58 0.08 -6.44 23.89
C LYS A 58 1.12 -5.43 23.39
N ARG A 59 2.16 -5.16 24.20
CA ARG A 59 3.26 -4.29 23.79
C ARG A 59 4.05 -4.89 22.63
N GLU A 60 4.46 -6.15 22.74
CA GLU A 60 5.24 -6.80 21.69
C GLU A 60 4.43 -6.93 20.38
N LEU A 61 3.15 -7.27 20.45
CA LEU A 61 2.26 -7.31 19.30
C LEU A 61 2.18 -5.95 18.60
N ARG A 62 2.05 -4.86 19.37
CA ARG A 62 2.06 -3.50 18.81
C ARG A 62 3.38 -3.18 18.11
N ASN A 63 4.51 -3.55 18.73
CA ASN A 63 5.84 -3.35 18.14
C ASN A 63 5.97 -4.12 16.82
N CYS A 64 5.53 -5.39 16.78
CA CYS A 64 5.53 -6.21 15.57
C CYS A 64 4.63 -5.65 14.45
N LEU A 65 3.52 -4.99 14.81
CA LEU A 65 2.58 -4.41 13.83
C LEU A 65 2.97 -3.00 13.37
N ALA A 66 3.93 -2.32 14.02
CA ALA A 66 4.31 -0.96 13.65
C ALA A 66 4.87 -0.85 12.21
N PRO A 67 5.83 -1.71 11.77
CA PRO A 67 6.35 -1.65 10.41
C PRO A 67 5.28 -1.87 9.33
N TYR A 68 4.31 -2.75 9.60
CA TYR A 68 3.19 -2.99 8.68
C TYR A 68 2.34 -1.73 8.47
N ARG A 69 2.14 -0.92 9.53
CA ARG A 69 1.39 0.34 9.41
C ARG A 69 2.16 1.35 8.55
N GLU A 70 3.47 1.44 8.73
CA GLU A 70 4.33 2.32 7.94
C GLU A 70 4.28 1.95 6.45
N ILE A 71 4.48 0.67 6.14
CA ILE A 71 4.41 0.15 4.76
C ILE A 71 3.03 0.41 4.15
N LEU A 72 1.94 0.19 4.89
CA LEU A 72 0.58 0.45 4.40
C LEU A 72 0.38 1.92 4.05
N VAL A 73 0.86 2.85 4.89
CA VAL A 73 0.78 4.30 4.63
C VAL A 73 1.56 4.67 3.38
N GLU A 74 2.76 4.12 3.19
CA GLU A 74 3.56 4.37 1.99
C GLU A 74 2.90 3.84 0.72
N LEU A 75 2.34 2.63 0.77
CA LEU A 75 1.65 2.04 -0.37
C LEU A 75 0.39 2.85 -0.75
N GLU A 76 -0.36 3.33 0.24
CA GLU A 76 -1.52 4.19 0.01
C GLU A 76 -1.12 5.54 -0.60
N LYS A 77 -0.02 6.14 -0.13
CA LYS A 77 0.55 7.36 -0.73
C LYS A 77 0.95 7.14 -2.18
N LYS A 78 1.67 6.05 -2.50
CA LYS A 78 2.07 5.69 -3.87
C LYS A 78 0.87 5.45 -4.79
N LYS A 79 -0.18 4.80 -4.28
CA LYS A 79 -1.45 4.59 -5.00
C LYS A 79 -2.18 5.91 -5.29
N LEU A 80 -2.11 6.88 -4.36
CA LEU A 80 -2.69 8.20 -4.58
C LEU A 80 -1.89 9.00 -5.62
N GLN A 81 -0.55 9.00 -5.51
CA GLN A 81 0.34 9.69 -6.43
C GLN A 81 0.22 9.19 -7.88
N SER A 82 0.13 7.88 -8.07
CA SER A 82 -0.10 7.30 -9.41
C SER A 82 -1.44 7.77 -9.99
N LYS A 83 -2.52 7.80 -9.20
CA LYS A 83 -3.82 8.33 -9.65
C LYS A 83 -3.78 9.81 -9.98
N THR A 84 -3.10 10.64 -9.19
CA THR A 84 -2.97 12.08 -9.48
C THR A 84 -2.14 12.32 -10.73
N ASN A 85 -1.07 11.55 -10.96
CA ASN A 85 -0.27 11.64 -12.18
C ASN A 85 -1.10 11.29 -13.43
N VAL A 86 -1.92 10.24 -13.36
CA VAL A 86 -2.84 9.89 -14.47
C VAL A 86 -3.85 11.02 -14.73
N LYS A 87 -4.46 11.59 -13.68
CA LYS A 87 -5.39 12.73 -13.83
C LYS A 87 -4.69 13.97 -14.38
N MET A 88 -3.49 14.30 -13.90
CA MET A 88 -2.71 15.43 -14.40
C MET A 88 -2.30 15.24 -15.86
N ASN A 89 -1.93 14.02 -16.26
CA ASN A 89 -1.65 13.72 -17.67
C ASN A 89 -2.91 13.84 -18.53
N GLN A 90 -4.08 13.42 -18.03
CA GLN A 90 -5.35 13.62 -18.72
C GLN A 90 -5.71 15.11 -18.84
N VAL A 91 -5.52 15.90 -17.78
CA VAL A 91 -5.74 17.35 -17.78
C VAL A 91 -4.80 18.03 -18.76
N ARG A 92 -3.50 17.68 -18.76
CA ARG A 92 -2.52 18.19 -19.73
C ARG A 92 -2.91 17.86 -21.16
N LYS A 93 -3.32 16.62 -21.42
CA LYS A 93 -3.78 16.18 -22.76
C LYS A 93 -5.01 16.98 -23.20
N THR A 94 -5.95 17.22 -22.31
CA THR A 94 -7.17 18.00 -22.59
C THR A 94 -6.85 19.48 -22.84
N PHE A 95 -5.92 20.05 -22.08
CA PHE A 95 -5.46 21.43 -22.26
C PHE A 95 -4.67 21.62 -23.57
N CYS A 96 -3.82 20.65 -23.94
CA CYS A 96 -3.14 20.66 -25.25
C CYS A 96 -4.15 20.60 -26.41
N LEU A 97 -5.19 19.76 -26.33
CA LEU A 97 -6.24 19.71 -27.35
C LEU A 97 -7.04 21.02 -27.45
N LEU A 98 -7.23 21.74 -26.34
CA LEU A 98 -7.85 23.06 -26.34
C LEU A 98 -6.93 24.13 -26.95
N LYS A 99 -5.61 23.98 -26.84
CA LYS A 99 -4.62 24.90 -27.42
C LYS A 99 -4.31 24.62 -28.90
N GLU A 100 -4.40 23.37 -29.33
CA GLU A 100 -4.33 22.99 -30.75
C GLU A 100 -5.61 23.42 -31.51
N GLY A 101 -6.69 23.73 -30.81
CA GLY A 101 -7.87 24.42 -31.37
C GLY A 101 -7.71 25.93 -31.58
N GLU A 102 -6.56 26.54 -31.23
CA GLU A 102 -6.30 27.97 -31.39
C GLU A 102 -5.28 28.30 -32.51
N LEU A 103 -4.80 27.31 -33.27
CA LEU A 103 -3.91 27.50 -34.43
C LEU A 103 -4.49 26.83 -35.69
N GLY A 104 -5.68 27.28 -36.05
CA GLY A 104 -6.31 27.00 -37.34
C GLY A 104 -7.33 28.09 -37.61
N ASP A 105 -6.98 29.02 -38.49
CA ASP A 105 -7.83 30.12 -38.91
C ASP A 105 -9.23 29.63 -39.30
N SER A 106 -10.24 30.38 -38.82
CA SER A 106 -11.69 30.18 -38.97
C SER A 106 -12.33 29.23 -37.96
N TYR A 107 -13.13 29.77 -37.02
CA TYR A 107 -14.48 29.31 -36.58
C TYR A 107 -14.97 30.11 -35.34
N PRO A 108 -16.29 30.13 -35.05
CA PRO A 108 -16.97 31.29 -34.46
C PRO A 108 -17.00 31.31 -32.93
N THR A 109 -16.97 32.53 -32.41
CA THR A 109 -17.13 32.90 -31.00
C THR A 109 -18.38 32.30 -30.36
N ALA A 110 -18.22 31.23 -29.59
CA ALA A 110 -19.27 30.76 -28.68
C ALA A 110 -19.36 31.73 -27.49
N ARG A 111 -20.32 32.65 -27.55
CA ARG A 111 -20.74 33.47 -26.41
C ARG A 111 -21.25 32.56 -25.30
N MET A 112 -20.54 32.48 -24.18
CA MET A 112 -21.09 31.99 -22.93
C MET A 112 -22.04 33.05 -22.36
N SER A 113 -23.34 32.86 -22.54
CA SER A 113 -24.37 33.61 -21.81
C SER A 113 -24.31 33.22 -20.34
N VAL A 114 -23.81 34.14 -19.51
CA VAL A 114 -23.93 34.04 -18.06
C VAL A 114 -25.31 34.59 -17.70
N GLU A 115 -26.28 33.70 -17.49
CA GLU A 115 -27.58 34.08 -16.92
C GLU A 115 -27.37 34.59 -15.49
N LYS A 116 -27.37 35.92 -15.34
CA LYS A 116 -27.54 36.56 -14.03
C LYS A 116 -29.00 36.43 -13.63
N LYS A 117 -29.28 35.48 -12.73
CA LYS A 117 -30.55 35.40 -12.01
C LYS A 117 -30.57 36.51 -10.95
N ILE A 118 -31.24 37.62 -11.24
CA ILE A 118 -31.60 38.64 -10.26
C ILE A 118 -33.02 38.30 -9.80
N THR A 119 -33.20 38.14 -8.48
CA THR A 119 -34.52 38.17 -7.82
C THR A 119 -34.74 39.57 -7.28
#